data_AF-A0A355T6R7-F1
#
_entry.id   AF-A0A355T6R7-F1
#
_cell.length_a   1.000
_cell.length_b   1.000
_cell.length_c   1.000
_cell.angle_alpha   90.00
_cell.angle_beta   90.00
_cell.angle_gamma   90.00
#
_symmetry.space_group_name_H-M   'P 1'
#
loop_
_entity.id
_entity.type
_entity.pdbx_description
1 polymer ?
#
loop_
_entity_poly.entity_id
_entity_poly.type
_entity_poly.pdbx_seq_one_letter_code
_entity_poly.pdbx_strand_id
1 'polypeptide(L)' 'MHATCVAIKGVGVLLRGASGSGKSDLAYRLIT' A
#
# COMPACT_ATOMS: atom_id res chain seq x y z
N MET A 1 -1.09 14.55 0.16
CA MET A 1 -0.20 13.37 0.33
C MET A 1 -0.93 12.15 -0.22
N HIS A 2 -0.37 11.42 -1.18
CA HIS A 2 -1.02 10.22 -1.75
C HIS A 2 -0.29 8.97 -1.25
N ALA A 3 -0.97 8.16 -0.43
CA ALA A 3 -0.39 6.97 0.19
C ALA A 3 -1.48 5.91 0.41
N THR A 4 -1.08 4.64 0.52
CA THR A 4 -1.98 3.50 0.78
C THR A 4 -1.54 2.79 2.04
N CYS A 5 -2.43 2.59 3.00
CA CYS A 5 -2.17 1.86 4.24
C CYS A 5 -2.60 0.41 4.10
N VAL A 6 -1.75 -0.54 4.52
CA VAL A 6 -2.07 -1.98 4.58
C VAL A 6 -1.58 -2.59 5.88
N ALA A 7 -2.20 -3.69 6.32
CA ALA A 7 -1.73 -4.48 7.46
C ALA A 7 -1.09 -5.79 6.98
N ILE A 8 0.16 -6.04 7.35
CA ILE A 8 0.91 -7.24 6.98
C ILE A 8 1.34 -7.92 8.28
N LYS A 9 0.89 -9.15 8.52
CA LYS A 9 1.21 -9.91 9.76
C LYS A 9 0.94 -9.10 11.05
N GLY A 10 -0.13 -8.32 11.07
CA GLY A 10 -0.48 -7.45 12.20
C GLY A 10 0.29 -6.13 12.30
N VAL A 11 1.21 -5.84 11.38
CA VAL A 11 1.97 -4.58 11.32
C VAL A 11 1.37 -3.64 10.28
N GLY A 12 1.10 -2.39 10.67
CA GLY A 12 0.62 -1.35 9.76
C GLY A 12 1.75 -0.78 8.91
N VAL A 13 1.59 -0.80 7.58
CA VAL A 13 2.57 -0.32 6.61
C VAL A 13 1.95 0.77 5.74
N LEU A 14 2.69 1.86 5.54
CA LEU A 14 2.31 2.99 4.68
C LEU A 14 3.10 2.97 3.37
N LEU A 15 2.42 2.67 2.27
CA LEU A 15 2.98 2.71 0.92
C LEU A 15 2.92 4.15 0.40
N ARG A 16 4.07 4.80 0.21
CA ARG A 16 4.18 6.15 -0.37
C ARG A 16 4.76 6.12 -1.78
N GLY A 17 4.43 7.12 -2.59
CA GLY A 17 4.91 7.25 -3.96
C GLY A 17 4.05 8.21 -4.78
N ALA A 18 4.60 8.70 -5.89
CA ALA A 18 3.90 9.61 -6.80
C ALA A 18 2.55 9.04 -7.27
N SER A 19 1.62 9.91 -7.69
CA SER A 19 0.34 9.44 -8.24
C SER A 19 0.58 8.50 -9.43
N GLY A 20 -0.21 7.42 -9.54
CA GLY A 20 -0.04 6.41 -10.59
C GLY A 20 1.10 5.40 -10.39
N SER A 21 1.90 5.49 -9.33
CA SER A 21 3.04 4.57 -9.07
C SER A 21 2.67 3.12 -8.70
N GLY A 22 1.41 2.69 -8.85
CA GLY A 22 0.98 1.31 -8.57
C GLY A 22 0.81 0.92 -7.09
N LYS A 23 0.76 1.88 -6.14
CA LYS A 23 0.60 1.59 -4.70
C LYS A 23 -0.63 0.74 -4.39
N SER A 24 -1.76 1.02 -5.06
CA SER A 24 -3.02 0.29 -4.87
C SER A 24 -2.95 -1.14 -5.41
N ASP A 25 -2.24 -1.37 -6.53
CA ASP A 25 -2.00 -2.70 -7.08
C ASP A 25 -1.12 -3.52 -6.13
N LEU A 26 -0.02 -2.94 -5.67
CA LEU A 26 0.85 -3.56 -4.66
C LEU A 26 0.08 -3.87 -3.37
N ALA A 27 -0.76 -2.94 -2.88
CA ALA A 27 -1.59 -3.15 -1.71
C ALA A 27 -2.58 -4.31 -1.89
N TYR A 28 -3.18 -4.43 -3.07
CA TYR A 28 -4.11 -5.52 -3.37
C TYR A 28 -3.41 -6.89 -3.27
N ARG A 29 -2.23 -7.03 -3.90
CA ARG A 29 -1.43 -8.28 -3.84
C ARG A 29 -0.89 -8.64 -2.45
N LEU A 30 -0.83 -7.68 -1.53
CA LEU A 30 -0.37 -7.90 -0.16
C LEU A 30 -1.50 -8.34 0.78
N ILE A 31 -2.75 -8.10 0.40
CA ILE A 31 -3.95 -8.46 1.16
C ILE A 31 -4.54 -9.79 0.68
N THR A 32 -4.42 -10.09 -0.63
CA THR A 32 -4.84 -11.36 -1.24
C THR A 32 -3.75 -12.42 -1.15
#